data_AF-A0A5K1DL71-F1
#
_entry.id   AF-A0A5K1DL71-F1
#
_cell.length_a   1.000
_cell.length_b   1.000
_cell.length_c   1.000
_cell.angle_alpha   90.00
_cell.angle_beta   90.00
_cell.angle_gamma   90.00
#
_symmetry.space_group_name_H-M   'P 1'
#
loop_
_entity.id
_entity.type
_entity.pdbx_description
1 polymer ?
#
loop_
_entity_poly.entity_id
_entity_poly.type
_entity_poly.pdbx_seq_one_letter_code
_entity_poly.pdbx_strand_id
1 'polypeptide(L)'
;PVVLSRNSAIAVFFKARKFYESALELESGYLGAVLSLADLHVIEGRNGDAISLLQRYLKNWADDSLHTKLAQVFAASNMLTEALSHYEEAL
;
A
#
# COMPACT_ATOMS: atom_id res chain seq x y z
N PRO A 1 -12.27 -24.19 13.97
CA PRO A 1 -11.41 -23.09 14.50
C PRO A 1 -10.87 -22.11 13.43
N VAL A 2 -10.55 -22.55 12.21
CA VAL A 2 -9.85 -21.72 11.19
C VAL A 2 -10.74 -20.67 10.49
N VAL A 3 -12.04 -20.94 10.32
CA VAL A 3 -12.98 -20.05 9.59
C VAL A 3 -13.30 -18.75 10.35
N LEU A 4 -13.32 -18.81 11.69
CA LEU A 4 -13.60 -17.65 12.54
C LEU A 4 -12.46 -16.60 12.51
N SER A 5 -11.21 -17.05 12.38
CA SER A 5 -10.03 -16.17 12.26
C SER A 5 -10.05 -15.37 10.96
N ARG A 6 -10.39 -16.03 9.84
CA ARG A 6 -10.43 -15.38 8.52
C ARG A 6 -11.54 -14.33 8.41
N ASN A 7 -12.73 -14.60 8.95
CA ASN A 7 -13.83 -13.62 8.96
C ASN A 7 -13.53 -12.41 9.86
N SER A 8 -12.83 -12.62 10.98
CA SER A 8 -12.43 -11.53 11.87
C SER A 8 -11.36 -10.64 11.21
N ALA A 9 -10.37 -11.23 10.54
CA ALA A 9 -9.35 -10.48 9.80
C ALA A 9 -9.98 -9.63 8.67
N ILE A 10 -10.91 -10.18 7.90
CA ILE A 10 -11.62 -9.46 6.83
C ILE A 10 -12.39 -8.25 7.40
N ALA A 11 -13.05 -8.40 8.55
CA ALA A 11 -13.76 -7.29 9.19
C ALA A 11 -12.81 -6.19 9.68
N VAL A 12 -11.63 -6.56 10.19
CA VAL A 12 -10.60 -5.60 10.62
C VAL A 12 -10.04 -4.83 9.42
N PHE A 13 -9.73 -5.50 8.32
CA PHE A 13 -9.23 -4.84 7.10
C PHE A 13 -10.26 -3.90 6.48
N PHE A 14 -11.54 -4.30 6.47
CA PHE A 14 -12.62 -3.42 5.98
C PHE A 14 -12.75 -2.15 6.82
N LYS A 15 -12.67 -2.26 8.15
CA LYS A 15 -12.71 -1.10 9.04
C LYS A 15 -11.49 -0.20 8.86
N ALA A 16 -10.29 -0.80 8.76
CA ALA A 16 -9.05 -0.07 8.54
C ALA A 16 -9.09 0.71 7.22
N ARG A 17 -9.53 0.07 6.14
CA ARG A 17 -9.70 0.70 4.83
C ARG A 17 -10.55 1.96 4.89
N LYS A 18 -11.74 1.87 5.50
CA LYS A 18 -12.63 3.04 5.66
C LYS A 18 -11.99 4.19 6.42
N PHE A 19 -11.23 3.90 7.49
CA PHE A 19 -10.55 4.96 8.23
C PHE A 19 -9.49 5.68 7.39
N TYR A 20 -8.70 4.93 6.63
CA TYR A 20 -7.67 5.53 5.77
C TYR A 20 -8.29 6.27 4.59
N GLU A 21 -9.36 5.78 4.00
CA GLU A 21 -10.12 6.49 2.95
C GLU A 21 -10.66 7.83 3.47
N SER A 22 -11.30 7.84 4.65
CA SER A 22 -11.75 9.09 5.27
C SER A 22 -10.59 10.03 5.64
N ALA A 23 -9.42 9.50 6.02
CA ALA A 23 -8.25 10.33 6.26
C ALA A 23 -7.78 11.03 4.98
N LEU A 24 -7.84 10.35 3.83
CA LEU A 24 -7.51 10.93 2.52
C LEU A 24 -8.57 11.92 2.01
N GLU A 25 -9.83 11.79 2.43
CA GLU A 25 -10.86 12.80 2.17
C GLU A 25 -10.59 14.11 2.93
N LEU A 26 -10.05 14.02 4.14
CA LEU A 26 -9.68 15.18 4.96
C LEU A 26 -8.35 15.80 4.52
N GLU A 27 -7.37 14.96 4.24
CA GLU A 27 -6.03 15.38 3.82
C GLU A 27 -5.56 14.51 2.66
N SER A 28 -5.72 15.03 1.45
CA SER A 28 -5.42 14.30 0.21
C SER A 28 -3.95 13.91 0.07
N GLY A 29 -3.04 14.56 0.81
CA GLY A 29 -1.60 14.27 0.84
C GLY A 29 -1.13 13.47 2.06
N TYR A 30 -2.03 12.92 2.88
CA TYR A 30 -1.63 12.16 4.06
C TYR A 30 -1.03 10.79 3.68
N LEU A 31 0.30 10.78 3.48
CA LEU A 31 1.04 9.61 3.00
C LEU A 31 0.89 8.39 3.90
N GLY A 32 0.74 8.58 5.22
CA GLY A 32 0.53 7.48 6.17
C GLY A 32 -0.71 6.62 5.84
N ALA A 33 -1.80 7.25 5.39
CA ALA A 33 -2.99 6.53 4.95
C ALA A 33 -2.77 5.77 3.64
N VAL A 34 -2.02 6.36 2.70
CA VAL A 34 -1.68 5.75 1.41
C VAL A 34 -0.85 4.49 1.61
N LEU A 35 0.21 4.58 2.43
CA LEU A 35 1.09 3.47 2.74
C LEU A 35 0.31 2.33 3.42
N SER A 36 -0.59 2.67 4.35
CA SER A 36 -1.42 1.70 5.05
C SER A 36 -2.45 1.03 4.13
N LEU A 37 -3.04 1.79 3.18
CA LEU A 37 -3.94 1.23 2.17
C LEU A 37 -3.19 0.29 1.21
N ALA A 38 -1.97 0.64 0.81
CA ALA A 38 -1.14 -0.24 -0.01
C ALA A 38 -0.83 -1.56 0.71
N ASP A 39 -0.50 -1.52 2.01
CA ASP A 39 -0.30 -2.73 2.83
C ASP A 39 -1.56 -3.61 2.89
N LEU A 40 -2.74 -2.99 3.04
CA LEU A 40 -4.00 -3.73 3.00
C LEU A 40 -4.22 -4.42 1.65
N HIS A 41 -3.90 -3.75 0.54
CA HIS A 41 -3.98 -4.36 -0.78
C HIS A 41 -3.02 -5.55 -0.94
N VAL A 42 -1.80 -5.47 -0.40
CA VAL A 42 -0.84 -6.59 -0.41
C VAL A 42 -1.34 -7.78 0.41
N ILE A 43 -1.86 -7.53 1.62
CA ILE A 43 -2.40 -8.59 2.49
C ILE A 43 -3.58 -9.31 1.82
N GLU A 44 -4.37 -8.58 1.04
CA GLU A 44 -5.50 -9.11 0.28
C GLU A 44 -5.07 -9.77 -1.06
N GLY A 45 -3.77 -9.84 -1.35
CA GLY A 45 -3.20 -10.40 -2.58
C GLY A 45 -3.40 -9.54 -3.82
N ARG A 46 -3.80 -8.28 -3.65
CA ARG A 46 -4.08 -7.31 -4.73
C ARG A 46 -2.90 -6.37 -4.94
N ASN A 47 -1.73 -6.93 -5.21
CA ASN A 47 -0.49 -6.16 -5.35
C ASN A 47 -0.56 -5.12 -6.49
N GLY A 48 -1.28 -5.42 -7.58
CA GLY A 48 -1.48 -4.48 -8.70
C GLY A 48 -2.23 -3.20 -8.30
N ASP A 49 -3.22 -3.32 -7.40
CA ASP A 49 -3.93 -2.15 -6.84
C ASP A 49 -3.00 -1.32 -5.98
N ALA A 50 -2.17 -1.97 -5.15
CA ALA A 50 -1.19 -1.30 -4.30
C ALA A 50 -0.17 -0.51 -5.15
N ILE A 51 0.36 -1.11 -6.21
CA ILE A 51 1.28 -0.44 -7.14
C ILE A 51 0.60 0.78 -7.78
N SER A 52 -0.61 0.61 -8.31
CA SER A 52 -1.35 1.69 -8.98
C SER A 52 -1.64 2.85 -8.03
N LEU A 53 -2.01 2.55 -6.78
CA LEU A 53 -2.25 3.55 -5.74
C LEU A 53 -0.98 4.36 -5.46
N LEU A 54 0.14 3.68 -5.19
CA LEU A 54 1.40 4.33 -4.84
C LEU A 54 1.95 5.15 -6.00
N GLN A 55 1.92 4.64 -7.24
CA GLN A 55 2.37 5.38 -8.43
C GLN A 55 1.55 6.66 -8.66
N ARG A 56 0.24 6.62 -8.40
CA ARG A 56 -0.61 7.82 -8.50
C ARG A 56 -0.19 8.87 -7.47
N TYR A 57 0.13 8.48 -6.26
CA TYR A 57 0.58 9.39 -5.22
C TYR A 57 1.97 9.94 -5.52
N LEU A 58 2.88 9.08 -6.00
CA LEU A 58 4.24 9.47 -6.34
C LEU A 58 4.32 10.58 -7.40
N LYS A 59 3.35 10.65 -8.32
CA LYS A 59 3.25 11.75 -9.31
C LYS A 59 3.09 13.14 -8.69
N ASN A 60 2.48 13.21 -7.50
CA ASN A 60 2.19 14.47 -6.81
C ASN A 60 3.11 14.69 -5.61
N TRP A 61 3.65 13.61 -5.04
CA TRP A 61 4.52 13.63 -3.87
C TRP A 61 5.74 12.76 -4.16
N ALA A 62 6.86 13.39 -4.51
CA ALA A 62 8.15 12.72 -4.63
C ALA A 62 8.72 12.51 -3.22
N ASP A 63 8.30 11.42 -2.59
CA ASP A 63 8.66 11.06 -1.21
C ASP A 63 9.29 9.66 -1.16
N ASP A 64 10.43 9.55 -0.50
CA ASP A 64 11.24 8.32 -0.42
C ASP A 64 10.47 7.15 0.21
N SER A 65 9.49 7.44 1.10
CA SER A 65 8.65 6.41 1.70
C SER A 65 7.73 5.73 0.69
N LEU A 66 7.29 6.46 -0.35
CA LEU A 66 6.49 5.90 -1.44
C LEU A 66 7.34 5.01 -2.35
N HIS A 67 8.57 5.42 -2.66
CA HIS A 67 9.52 4.60 -3.42
C HIS A 67 9.87 3.32 -2.66
N THR A 68 10.18 3.43 -1.37
CA THR A 68 10.45 2.27 -0.49
C THR A 68 9.26 1.31 -0.46
N LYS A 69 8.03 1.82 -0.33
CA LYS A 69 6.84 0.97 -0.32
C LYS A 69 6.60 0.32 -1.69
N LEU A 70 6.73 1.05 -2.80
CA LEU A 70 6.63 0.48 -4.14
C LEU A 70 7.61 -0.67 -4.33
N ALA A 71 8.86 -0.48 -3.92
CA ALA A 71 9.87 -1.52 -4.00
C ALA A 71 9.48 -2.79 -3.22
N GLN A 72 8.93 -2.63 -2.01
CA GLN A 72 8.42 -3.76 -1.21
C GLN A 72 7.27 -4.49 -1.92
N VAL A 73 6.33 -3.77 -2.52
CA VAL A 73 5.21 -4.38 -3.25
C VAL A 73 5.67 -5.11 -4.53
N PHE A 74 6.62 -4.53 -5.26
CA PHE A 74 7.23 -5.17 -6.42
C PHE A 74 7.98 -6.44 -6.02
N ALA A 75 8.75 -6.41 -4.93
CA ALA A 75 9.43 -7.59 -4.39
C ALA A 75 8.43 -8.70 -3.99
N ALA A 76 7.32 -8.34 -3.33
CA ALA A 76 6.23 -9.27 -3.01
C ALA A 76 5.54 -9.85 -4.26
N SER A 77 5.69 -9.20 -5.41
CA SER A 77 5.17 -9.62 -6.72
C SER A 77 6.23 -10.31 -7.60
N ASN A 78 7.41 -10.60 -7.05
CA ASN A 78 8.55 -11.18 -7.75
C ASN A 78 9.08 -10.32 -8.93
N MET A 79 8.82 -9.02 -8.90
CA MET A 79 9.28 -8.02 -9.86
C MET A 79 10.56 -7.35 -9.32
N LEU A 80 11.65 -8.11 -9.27
CA LEU A 80 12.85 -7.72 -8.53
C LEU A 80 13.61 -6.55 -9.17
N THR A 81 13.55 -6.41 -10.49
CA THR A 81 14.21 -5.31 -11.21
C THR A 81 13.56 -3.97 -10.85
N GLU A 82 12.23 -3.92 -10.89
CA GLU A 82 11.44 -2.75 -10.51
C GLU A 82 11.60 -2.43 -9.03
N ALA A 83 11.68 -3.47 -8.18
CA ALA A 83 11.94 -3.29 -6.76
C ALA A 83 13.30 -2.60 -6.52
N LEU A 84 14.37 -3.07 -7.18
CA LEU A 84 15.70 -2.49 -7.04
C LEU A 84 15.72 -1.03 -7.49
N SER A 85 15.15 -0.74 -8.67
CA SER A 85 15.04 0.62 -9.21
C SER A 85 14.40 1.58 -8.20
N HIS A 86 13.31 1.17 -7.55
CA HIS A 86 12.64 2.03 -6.57
C HIS A 86 13.37 2.10 -5.21
N TYR A 87 14.16 1.09 -4.82
CA TYR A 87 15.04 1.24 -3.67
C TYR A 87 16.16 2.24 -3.94
N GLU A 88 16.70 2.26 -5.15
CA GLU A 88 17.73 3.23 -5.56
C GLU A 88 17.18 4.67 -5.59
N GLU A 89 15.93 4.87 -6.00
CA GLU A 89 15.28 6.18 -5.94
C GLU A 89 15.00 6.68 -4.51
N ALA A 90 15.01 5.80 -3.50
CA ALA A 90 14.75 6.14 -2.10
C ALA A 90 16.02 6.42 -1.26
N LEU A 91 17.21 6.38 -1.88
CA LEU A 91 18.53 6.58 -1.25
C LEU A 91 19.12 7.97 -1.56
#